data_AF-A0A2R6MHH7-F1
#
_entry.id   AF-A0A2R6MHH7-F1
#
_cell.length_a   1.000
_cell.length_b   1.000
_cell.length_c   1.000
_cell.angle_alpha   90.00
_cell.angle_beta   90.00
_cell.angle_gamma   90.00
#
_symmetry.space_group_name_H-M   'P 1'
#
loop_
_entity.id
_entity.type
_entity.pdbx_description
1 polymer ?
#
loop_
_entity_poly.entity_id
_entity_poly.type
_entity_poly.pdbx_seq_one_letter_code
_entity_poly.pdbx_strand_id
1 'polypeptide(L)'
;MDDPFLAVMEFVYTAVPWLATAALAASTGRLADGLLGDESVRSALLNLPFGVVAVGLVVRGFAGYFLERGDVLGPASVPALSAGPISVTAFQLATLERLALFVAASLAVSVCGIAFVSYMNDRETLGELSSP
;
A
#
# COMPACT_ATOMS: atom_id res chain seq x y z
N MET A 1 5.94 29.96 15.17
CA MET A 1 5.77 28.96 16.24
C MET A 1 5.54 27.67 15.50
N ASP A 2 6.50 26.76 15.54
CA ASP A 2 6.40 25.47 14.87
C ASP A 2 5.15 24.76 15.42
N ASP A 3 4.18 24.49 14.55
CA ASP A 3 2.98 23.78 14.96
C ASP A 3 3.41 22.33 15.28
N PRO A 4 3.34 21.89 16.55
CA PRO A 4 3.79 20.55 16.92
C PRO A 4 3.02 19.46 16.18
N PHE A 5 1.77 19.71 15.79
CA PHE A 5 1.00 18.78 14.98
C PHE A 5 1.61 18.63 13.58
N LEU A 6 1.98 19.74 12.95
CA LEU A 6 2.55 19.75 11.61
C LEU A 6 3.93 19.08 11.57
N ALA A 7 4.74 19.29 12.60
CA ALA A 7 6.01 18.60 12.79
C ALA A 7 5.84 17.08 12.92
N VAL A 8 4.82 16.62 13.67
CA VAL A 8 4.50 15.19 13.76
C VAL A 8 4.02 14.66 12.40
N MET A 9 3.20 15.41 11.66
CA MET A 9 2.76 15.00 10.32
C MET A 9 3.94 14.89 9.33
N GLU A 10 4.90 15.79 9.40
CA GLU A 10 6.11 15.76 8.57
C GLU A 10 6.98 14.54 8.88
N PHE A 11 7.17 14.26 10.17
CA PHE A 11 7.84 13.05 10.62
C PHE A 11 7.13 11.80 10.12
N VAL A 12 5.81 11.70 10.29
CA VAL A 12 5.01 10.56 9.82
C VAL A 12 5.13 10.42 8.31
N TYR A 13 4.95 11.50 7.55
CA TYR A 13 5.03 11.48 6.08
C TYR A 13 6.38 10.95 5.58
N THR A 14 7.47 11.30 6.27
CA THR A 14 8.84 10.90 5.93
C THR A 14 9.19 9.49 6.42
N ALA A 15 8.68 9.09 7.60
CA ALA A 15 8.99 7.80 8.23
C ALA A 15 8.19 6.63 7.63
N VAL A 16 6.94 6.86 7.23
CA VAL A 16 6.03 5.81 6.76
C VAL A 16 6.60 4.94 5.63
N PRO A 17 7.27 5.48 4.59
CA PRO A 17 7.86 4.65 3.53
C PRO A 17 8.90 3.67 4.08
N TRP A 18 9.76 4.11 4.98
CA TRP A 18 10.76 3.27 5.62
C TRP A 18 10.12 2.19 6.48
N LEU A 19 9.14 2.56 7.32
CA LEU A 19 8.40 1.61 8.15
C LEU A 19 7.63 0.59 7.29
N ALA A 20 7.01 1.02 6.21
CA ALA A 20 6.30 0.15 5.28
C ALA A 20 7.27 -0.82 4.59
N THR A 21 8.46 -0.38 4.16
CA THR A 21 9.46 -1.29 3.59
C THR A 21 9.99 -2.30 4.60
N ALA A 22 10.21 -1.90 5.86
CA ALA A 22 10.64 -2.81 6.93
C ALA A 22 9.55 -3.84 7.26
N ALA A 23 8.30 -3.40 7.38
CA ALA A 23 7.17 -4.29 7.61
C ALA A 23 6.91 -5.22 6.42
N LEU A 24 7.10 -4.75 5.19
CA LEU A 24 6.99 -5.57 3.98
C LEU A 24 8.08 -6.64 3.96
N ALA A 25 9.33 -6.28 4.28
CA ALA A 25 10.42 -7.24 4.42
C ALA A 25 10.12 -8.28 5.53
N ALA A 26 9.62 -7.85 6.69
CA ALA A 26 9.24 -8.75 7.78
C ALA A 26 8.09 -9.69 7.39
N SER A 27 7.06 -9.18 6.71
CA SER A 27 5.93 -9.99 6.22
C SER A 27 6.39 -11.02 5.17
N THR A 28 7.32 -10.63 4.29
CA THR A 28 7.90 -11.53 3.28
C THR A 28 8.75 -12.60 3.94
N GLY A 29 9.57 -12.24 4.93
CA GLY A 29 10.35 -13.19 5.72
C GLY A 29 9.45 -14.20 6.43
N ARG A 30 8.34 -13.75 7.01
CA ARG A 30 7.36 -14.64 7.65
C ARG A 30 6.64 -15.55 6.66
N LEU A 31 6.38 -15.08 5.45
CA LEU A 31 5.84 -15.91 4.37
C LEU A 31 6.83 -16.97 3.93
N ALA A 32 8.10 -16.61 3.76
CA ALA A 32 9.16 -17.56 3.43
C ALA A 32 9.34 -18.62 4.53
N ASP A 33 9.32 -18.20 5.79
CA ASP A 33 9.37 -19.08 6.95
C ASP A 33 8.19 -20.09 6.96
N GLY A 34 6.97 -19.62 6.66
CA GLY A 34 5.80 -20.48 6.54
C GLY A 34 5.82 -21.45 5.35
N LEU A 35 6.48 -21.09 4.25
CA LEU A 35 6.63 -21.99 3.08
C LEU A 35 7.71 -23.06 3.29
N LEU A 36 8.69 -22.79 4.15
CA LEU A 36 9.81 -23.68 4.43
C LEU A 36 9.52 -24.63 5.62
N GLY A 37 8.65 -24.22 6.54
CA GLY A 37 8.14 -25.09 7.60
C GLY A 37 6.97 -25.95 7.11
N ASP A 38 6.80 -27.13 7.71
CA ASP A 38 5.63 -28.03 7.52
C ASP A 38 4.32 -27.45 8.12
N GLU A 39 4.25 -26.13 8.28
CA GLU A 39 3.11 -25.43 8.86
C GLU A 39 2.24 -24.94 7.71
N SER A 40 1.01 -25.46 7.60
CA SER A 40 0.04 -24.99 6.61
C SER A 40 -0.01 -23.46 6.62
N VAL A 41 0.36 -22.81 5.52
CA VAL A 41 0.42 -21.34 5.46
C VAL A 41 -0.98 -20.82 5.71
N ARG A 42 -1.21 -20.31 6.92
CA ARG A 42 -2.50 -19.69 7.27
C ARG A 42 -2.77 -18.61 6.23
N SER A 43 -3.93 -18.67 5.58
CA SER A 43 -4.40 -17.67 4.61
C SER A 43 -4.24 -16.21 5.11
N ALA A 44 -4.32 -15.99 6.44
CA ALA A 44 -4.06 -14.71 7.09
C ALA A 44 -2.61 -14.18 6.97
N LEU A 45 -1.61 -15.01 6.65
CA LEU A 45 -0.24 -14.57 6.40
C LEU A 45 -0.07 -14.04 4.97
N LEU A 46 -0.80 -14.60 4.00
CA LEU A 46 -0.71 -14.25 2.57
C LEU A 46 -1.18 -12.82 2.28
N ASN A 47 -2.09 -12.27 3.08
CA ASN A 47 -2.57 -10.90 2.91
C ASN A 47 -1.72 -9.84 3.63
N LEU A 48 -0.78 -10.24 4.50
CA LEU A 48 0.04 -9.31 5.28
C LEU A 48 0.81 -8.28 4.44
N PRO A 49 1.55 -8.65 3.38
CA PRO A 49 2.30 -7.66 2.59
C PRO A 49 1.37 -6.62 1.96
N PHE A 50 0.20 -7.03 1.47
CA PHE A 50 -0.81 -6.12 0.92
C PHE A 50 -1.37 -5.20 2.00
N GLY A 51 -1.64 -5.73 3.19
CA GLY A 51 -2.08 -4.93 4.34
C GLY A 51 -1.07 -3.85 4.72
N VAL A 52 0.23 -4.19 4.78
CA VAL A 52 1.31 -3.24 5.09
C VAL A 52 1.34 -2.09 4.08
N VAL A 53 1.28 -2.40 2.78
CA VAL A 53 1.31 -1.38 1.72
C VAL A 53 0.06 -0.50 1.77
N ALA A 54 -1.12 -1.10 1.96
CA ALA A 54 -2.37 -0.37 2.07
C ALA A 54 -2.34 0.62 3.25
N VAL A 55 -1.93 0.16 4.43
CA VAL A 55 -1.81 1.02 5.62
C VAL A 55 -0.79 2.13 5.41
N GLY A 56 0.38 1.81 4.83
CA GLY A 56 1.40 2.81 4.51
C GLY A 56 0.88 3.89 3.56
N LEU A 57 0.12 3.52 2.53
CA LEU A 57 -0.51 4.47 1.60
C LEU A 57 -1.53 5.36 2.30
N VAL A 58 -2.44 4.80 3.10
CA VAL A 58 -3.44 5.59 3.85
C VAL A 58 -2.76 6.61 4.75
N VAL A 59 -1.86 6.14 5.62
CA VAL A 59 -1.22 7.00 6.63
C VAL A 59 -0.42 8.11 5.95
N ARG A 60 0.31 7.78 4.87
CA ARG A 60 1.07 8.77 4.09
C ARG A 60 0.15 9.79 3.40
N GLY A 61 -0.98 9.35 2.85
CA GLY A 61 -1.96 10.22 2.21
C GLY A 61 -2.56 11.23 3.19
N PHE A 62 -2.94 10.77 4.38
CA PHE A 62 -3.47 11.65 5.43
C PHE A 62 -2.43 12.62 5.98
N ALA A 63 -1.21 12.16 6.27
CA ALA A 63 -0.12 13.03 6.70
C ALA A 63 0.16 14.13 5.66
N GLY A 64 0.21 13.74 4.37
CA GLY A 64 0.37 14.68 3.27
C GLY A 64 -0.78 15.68 3.14
N TYR A 65 -2.03 15.27 3.38
CA TYR A 65 -3.19 16.16 3.37
C TYR A 65 -3.04 17.28 4.39
N PHE A 66 -2.66 16.96 5.63
CA PHE A 66 -2.46 17.97 6.68
C PHE A 66 -1.27 18.89 6.38
N LEU A 67 -0.19 18.35 5.82
CA LEU A 67 0.97 19.15 5.40
C LEU A 67 0.68 20.12 4.26
N GLU A 68 -0.14 19.74 3.27
CA GLU A 68 -0.60 20.68 2.23
C GLU A 68 -1.57 21.72 2.81
N ARG A 69 -2.46 21.33 3.73
CA ARG A 69 -3.34 22.28 4.42
C ARG A 69 -2.57 23.30 5.27
N GLY A 70 -1.41 22.91 5.80
CA GLY A 70 -0.52 23.76 6.57
C GLY A 70 0.52 24.52 5.73
N ASP A 71 0.42 24.50 4.40
CA ASP A 71 1.35 25.17 3.47
C ASP A 71 2.83 24.71 3.60
N VAL A 72 3.06 23.49 4.10
CA VAL A 72 4.40 22.88 4.21
C VAL A 72 4.74 22.06 2.97
N LEU A 73 3.75 21.36 2.41
CA LEU A 73 3.88 20.68 1.13
C LEU A 73 3.22 21.54 0.03
N GLY A 74 3.91 21.70 -1.09
CA GLY A 74 3.30 22.25 -2.30
C GLY A 74 2.27 21.29 -2.92
N PRO A 75 1.46 21.77 -3.87
CA PRO A 75 0.44 20.94 -4.52
C PRO A 75 1.08 19.75 -5.24
N ALA A 76 0.50 18.57 -5.10
CA ALA A 76 0.98 17.41 -5.84
C ALA A 76 0.69 17.54 -7.34
N SER A 77 1.75 17.44 -8.13
CA SER A 77 1.67 17.38 -9.58
C SER A 77 1.79 15.94 -10.05
N VAL A 78 0.85 15.49 -10.88
CA VAL A 78 0.96 14.23 -11.60
C VAL A 78 1.72 14.53 -12.89
N PRO A 79 2.96 13.99 -13.05
CA PRO A 79 3.72 14.20 -14.28
C PRO A 79 3.02 13.52 -15.45
N ALA A 80 3.25 14.05 -16.66
CA ALA A 80 2.71 13.44 -17.87
C ALA A 80 3.19 11.99 -17.98
N LEU A 81 2.25 11.06 -18.08
CA LEU A 81 2.51 9.63 -18.21
C LEU A 81 2.10 9.20 -19.62
N SER A 82 3.07 8.75 -20.39
CA SER A 82 2.83 8.14 -21.71
C SER A 82 3.18 6.65 -21.61
N ALA A 83 2.16 5.81 -21.46
CA ALA A 83 2.30 4.36 -21.37
C ALA A 83 1.47 3.69 -22.48
N GLY A 84 2.12 3.31 -23.58
CA GLY A 84 1.46 2.70 -24.74
C GLY A 84 0.38 3.62 -25.34
N PRO A 85 -0.86 3.16 -25.53
CA PRO A 85 -1.95 3.99 -26.06
C PRO A 85 -2.56 4.97 -25.04
N ILE A 86 -2.13 4.93 -23.76
CA ILE A 86 -2.66 5.78 -22.69
C ILE A 86 -1.73 6.99 -22.54
N SER A 87 -2.23 8.18 -22.93
CA SER A 87 -1.57 9.46 -22.68
C SER A 87 -2.30 10.23 -21.60
N VAL A 88 -1.64 10.50 -20.48
CA VAL A 88 -2.12 11.38 -19.41
C VAL A 88 -1.30 12.65 -19.47
N THR A 89 -1.94 13.79 -19.74
CA THR A 89 -1.31 15.11 -19.65
C THR A 89 -0.94 15.42 -18.20
N ALA A 90 0.10 16.21 -17.98
CA ALA A 90 0.43 16.67 -16.63
C ALA A 90 -0.71 17.53 -16.07
N PHE A 91 -1.11 17.27 -14.83
CA PHE A 91 -2.11 18.08 -14.14
C PHE A 91 -1.79 18.15 -12.64
N GLN A 92 -2.27 19.22 -11.99
CA GLN A 92 -2.16 19.36 -10.55
C GLN A 92 -3.38 18.77 -9.88
N LEU A 93 -3.15 18.04 -8.79
CA LEU A 93 -4.22 17.52 -7.94
C LEU A 93 -4.57 18.57 -6.90
N ALA A 94 -5.86 18.82 -6.72
CA ALA A 94 -6.31 19.49 -5.52
C ALA A 94 -6.00 18.63 -4.29
N THR A 95 -5.81 19.26 -3.13
CA THR A 95 -5.45 18.57 -1.88
C THR A 95 -6.39 17.42 -1.51
N LEU A 96 -7.69 17.59 -1.76
CA LEU A 96 -8.67 16.53 -1.53
C LEU A 96 -8.58 15.40 -2.56
N GLU A 97 -8.30 15.71 -3.82
CA GLU A 97 -8.17 14.71 -4.90
C GLU A 97 -6.94 13.84 -4.67
N ARG A 98 -5.82 14.44 -4.26
CA ARG A 98 -4.63 13.69 -3.84
C ARG A 98 -4.96 12.72 -2.70
N LEU A 99 -5.65 13.19 -1.66
CA LEU A 99 -6.06 12.31 -0.55
C LEU A 99 -6.97 11.18 -1.05
N ALA A 100 -7.94 11.49 -1.89
CA ALA A 100 -8.86 10.51 -2.48
C ALA A 100 -8.09 9.44 -3.28
N LEU A 101 -7.07 9.81 -4.04
CA LEU A 101 -6.21 8.88 -4.76
C LEU A 101 -5.42 7.96 -3.83
N PHE A 102 -4.84 8.48 -2.75
CA PHE A 102 -4.14 7.64 -1.76
C PHE A 102 -5.09 6.63 -1.10
N VAL A 103 -6.29 7.07 -0.73
CA VAL A 103 -7.32 6.19 -0.15
C VAL A 103 -7.78 5.15 -1.17
N ALA A 104 -8.10 5.56 -2.40
CA ALA A 104 -8.50 4.65 -3.46
C ALA A 104 -7.41 3.61 -3.79
N ALA A 105 -6.16 4.04 -3.91
CA ALA A 105 -5.01 3.16 -4.13
C ALA A 105 -4.82 2.18 -2.96
N SER A 106 -4.97 2.65 -1.72
CA SER A 106 -4.86 1.78 -0.54
C SER A 106 -5.95 0.70 -0.52
N LEU A 107 -7.18 1.05 -0.87
CA LEU A 107 -8.29 0.12 -0.95
C LEU A 107 -8.07 -0.89 -2.07
N ALA A 108 -7.62 -0.42 -3.24
CA ALA A 108 -7.28 -1.29 -4.36
C ALA A 108 -6.20 -2.31 -3.97
N VAL A 109 -5.14 -1.88 -3.27
CA VAL A 109 -4.09 -2.77 -2.76
C VAL A 109 -4.66 -3.80 -1.78
N SER A 110 -5.55 -3.39 -0.87
CA SER A 110 -6.20 -4.30 0.07
C SER A 110 -7.05 -5.36 -0.64
N VAL A 111 -7.84 -4.95 -1.64
CA VAL A 111 -8.65 -5.85 -2.47
C VAL A 111 -7.76 -6.81 -3.27
N CYS A 112 -6.66 -6.33 -3.85
CA CYS A 112 -5.68 -7.18 -4.53
C CYS A 112 -5.14 -8.28 -3.60
N GLY A 113 -4.92 -7.98 -2.31
CA GLY A 113 -4.51 -8.98 -1.33
C GLY A 113 -5.53 -10.10 -1.15
N ILE A 114 -6.83 -9.75 -1.05
CA ILE A 114 -7.91 -10.74 -0.93
C ILE A 114 -8.02 -11.58 -2.21
N ALA A 115 -7.96 -10.94 -3.38
CA ALA A 115 -7.99 -11.63 -4.67
C ALA A 115 -6.82 -12.61 -4.83
N PHE A 116 -5.63 -12.21 -4.38
CA PHE A 116 -4.43 -13.06 -4.39
C PHE A 116 -4.61 -14.30 -3.52
N VAL A 117 -5.11 -14.13 -2.29
CA VAL A 117 -5.38 -15.25 -1.37
C VAL A 117 -6.42 -16.22 -1.97
N SER A 118 -7.52 -15.70 -2.51
CA SER A 118 -8.55 -16.52 -3.14
C SER A 118 -7.99 -17.35 -4.29
N TYR A 119 -7.18 -16.73 -5.15
CA TYR A 119 -6.55 -17.41 -6.28
C TYR A 119 -5.60 -18.54 -5.83
N MET A 120 -4.87 -18.37 -4.73
CA MET A 120 -3.99 -19.41 -4.20
C MET A 120 -4.77 -20.61 -3.65
N ASN A 121 -5.84 -20.37 -2.89
CA ASN A 121 -6.67 -21.45 -2.35
C ASN A 121 -7.35 -22.29 -3.44
N ASP A 122 -7.81 -21.66 -4.54
CA ASP A 122 -8.41 -22.38 -5.67
C ASP A 122 -7.40 -23.35 -6.34
N ARG A 123 -6.10 -23.02 -6.35
CA ARG A 123 -5.08 -23.89 -6.94
C ARG A 123 -4.73 -25.09 -6.06
N GLU A 124 -4.75 -24.94 -4.74
CA GLU A 124 -4.55 -26.04 -3.79
C GLU A 124 -5.66 -27.08 -3.94
N THR A 125 -6.92 -26.65 -3.95
CA THR A 125 -8.09 -27.55 -4.08
C THR A 125 -8.10 -28.31 -5.42
N LEU A 126 -7.72 -27.65 -6.53
CA LEU A 126 -7.60 -28.31 -7.83
C LEU A 126 -6.44 -29.32 -7.89
N GLY A 127 -5.35 -29.07 -7.17
CA GLY A 127 -4.21 -30.00 -7.07
C GLY A 127 -4.57 -31.29 -6.33
N GLU A 128 -5.35 -31.18 -5.25
CA GLU A 128 -5.76 -32.33 -4.42
C GLU A 128 -6.73 -33.27 -5.16
N LEU A 129 -7.59 -32.73 -6.02
CA LEU A 129 -8.51 -33.52 -6.87
C LEU A 129 -7.81 -34.24 -8.05
N SER A 130 -6.56 -33.88 -8.35
CA SER A 130 -5.78 -34.49 -9.44
C SER A 130 -4.79 -35.57 -8.98
N SER A 131 -4.63 -35.78 -7.66
CA SER A 131 -3.84 -36.88 -7.09
C SER A 131 -4.76 -38.07 -6.75
N PRO A 132 -4.62 -39.23 -7.43
CA PRO A 132 -5.42 -40.43 -7.20
C PRO A 132 -5.04 -41.20 -5.92
#